data_AF-A0A7X8EA25-F1
#
_entry.id   AF-A0A7X8EA25-F1
#
_cell.length_a   1.000
_cell.length_b   1.000
_cell.length_c   1.000
_cell.angle_alpha   90.00
_cell.angle_beta   90.00
_cell.angle_gamma   90.00
#
_symmetry.space_group_name_H-M   'P 1'
#
loop_
_entity.id
_entity.type
_entity.pdbx_description
1 polymer ?
#
loop_
_entity_poly.entity_id
_entity_poly.type
_entity_poly.pdbx_seq_one_letter_code
_entity_poly.pdbx_strand_id
1 'polypeptide(L)'
;MLVIKRDGDLEDFDIDKIMTSIINSADDVDFILTRGDIKFLTQQIQENLMLLTSNGRPTSTYEIRGLAYHVLQTCGFKTIVKPYMGVVRPRSGQRKRTQGG
;
A
#
# COMPACT_ATOMS: atom_id res chain seq x y z
N MET A 1 -13.91 -8.07 1.81
CA MET A 1 -14.37 -7.13 0.76
C MET A 1 -13.65 -7.49 -0.53
N LEU A 2 -14.29 -7.32 -1.69
CA LEU A 2 -13.66 -7.69 -2.96
C LEU A 2 -12.83 -6.54 -3.53
N VAL A 3 -11.67 -6.90 -4.07
CA VAL A 3 -10.72 -5.99 -4.72
C VAL A 3 -10.63 -6.32 -6.20
N ILE A 4 -10.83 -5.30 -7.04
CA ILE A 4 -10.55 -5.35 -8.47
C ILE A 4 -9.05 -5.13 -8.68
N LYS A 5 -8.37 -6.13 -9.22
CA LYS A 5 -6.97 -6.08 -9.63
C LYS A 5 -6.77 -5.19 -10.84
N ARG A 6 -5.51 -4.95 -11.21
CA ARG A 6 -5.15 -4.11 -12.37
C ARG A 6 -5.55 -4.73 -13.72
N ASP A 7 -5.60 -6.06 -13.78
CA ASP A 7 -6.06 -6.86 -14.92
C ASP A 7 -7.59 -7.03 -14.95
N GLY A 8 -8.29 -6.62 -13.89
CA GLY A 8 -9.74 -6.71 -13.76
C GLY A 8 -10.23 -7.89 -12.91
N ASP A 9 -9.33 -8.80 -12.51
CA ASP A 9 -9.70 -9.96 -11.69
C ASP A 9 -10.12 -9.55 -10.27
N LEU A 10 -11.00 -10.35 -9.67
CA LEU A 10 -11.46 -10.15 -8.31
C LEU A 10 -10.68 -11.02 -7.31
N GLU A 11 -10.34 -10.45 -6.16
CA GLU A 11 -9.83 -11.20 -5.02
C GLU A 11 -10.35 -10.66 -3.70
N ASP A 12 -10.25 -11.47 -2.65
CA ASP A 12 -10.47 -10.99 -1.29
C ASP A 12 -9.36 -10.02 -0.87
N PHE A 13 -9.79 -8.91 -0.26
CA PHE A 13 -8.90 -7.95 0.35
C PHE A 13 -8.05 -8.60 1.44
N ASP A 14 -6.74 -8.34 1.36
CA ASP A 14 -5.75 -8.79 2.32
C ASP A 14 -4.90 -7.59 2.77
N ILE A 15 -5.03 -7.23 4.05
CA ILE A 15 -4.30 -6.12 4.66
C ILE A 15 -2.79 -6.38 4.70
N ASP A 16 -2.36 -7.64 4.76
CA ASP A 16 -0.95 -8.01 4.86
C ASP A 16 -0.17 -7.65 3.60
N LYS A 17 -0.85 -7.62 2.43
CA LYS A 17 -0.25 -7.12 1.18
C LYS A 17 0.11 -5.64 1.27
N ILE A 18 -0.75 -4.83 1.90
CA ILE A 18 -0.49 -3.40 2.10
C ILE A 18 0.62 -3.21 3.13
N MET A 19 0.54 -3.92 4.26
CA MET A 19 1.57 -3.91 5.29
C MET A 19 2.94 -4.23 4.70
N THR A 20 3.06 -5.32 3.95
CA THR A 20 4.29 -5.73 3.27
C THR A 20 4.81 -4.65 2.33
N SER A 21 3.93 -4.02 1.56
CA SER A 21 4.32 -2.93 0.65
C SER A 21 4.82 -1.69 1.40
N ILE A 22 4.24 -1.35 2.54
CA ILE A 22 4.67 -0.23 3.38
C ILE A 22 6.05 -0.51 4.00
N ILE A 23 6.25 -1.72 4.55
CA ILE A 23 7.53 -2.14 5.14
C ILE A 23 8.64 -2.08 4.08
N ASN A 24 8.44 -2.70 2.93
CA ASN A 24 9.43 -2.67 1.84
C ASN A 24 9.75 -1.23 1.40
N SER A 25 8.75 -0.34 1.40
CA SER A 25 8.95 1.07 1.02
C SER A 25 9.73 1.85 2.07
N ALA A 26 9.62 1.47 3.35
CA ALA A 26 10.40 2.05 4.44
C ALA A 26 11.85 1.56 4.35
N ASP A 27 12.05 0.26 4.10
CA ASP A 27 13.36 -0.36 3.89
C ASP A 27 14.10 0.27 2.71
N ASP A 28 13.41 0.57 1.60
CA ASP A 28 13.99 1.24 0.42
C ASP A 28 14.65 2.60 0.72
N VAL A 29 14.30 3.23 1.86
CA VAL A 29 14.81 4.53 2.29
C VAL A 29 15.44 4.48 3.70
N ASP A 30 15.82 3.29 4.16
CA ASP A 30 16.39 3.04 5.50
C ASP A 30 15.55 3.61 6.66
N PHE A 31 14.22 3.69 6.49
CA PHE A 31 13.31 4.19 7.52
C PHE A 31 12.80 3.04 8.38
N ILE A 32 12.97 3.14 9.69
CA ILE A 32 12.53 2.10 10.64
C ILE A 32 11.08 2.35 11.05
N LEU A 33 10.20 1.39 10.74
CA LEU A 33 8.86 1.32 11.30
C LEU A 33 8.85 0.43 12.54
N THR A 34 8.29 0.93 13.63
CA THR A 34 8.03 0.10 14.81
C THR A 34 6.80 -0.78 14.58
N ARG A 35 6.63 -1.81 15.41
CA ARG A 35 5.40 -2.60 15.45
C ARG A 35 4.16 -1.73 15.74
N GLY A 36 4.33 -0.67 16.54
CA GLY A 36 3.27 0.29 16.84
C GLY A 36 2.84 1.08 15.60
N ASP A 37 3.80 1.57 14.82
CA ASP A 37 3.54 2.32 13.58
C ASP A 37 2.79 1.45 12.57
N ILE A 38 3.24 0.21 12.37
CA ILE A 38 2.61 -0.73 11.45
C ILE A 38 1.15 -1.00 11.86
N LYS A 39 0.91 -1.27 13.16
CA LYS A 39 -0.44 -1.50 13.67
C LYS A 39 -1.32 -0.26 13.50
N PHE A 40 -0.79 0.92 13.78
CA PHE A 40 -1.52 2.17 13.63
C PHE A 40 -1.90 2.43 12.17
N LEU A 41 -0.93 2.32 11.24
CA LEU A 41 -1.16 2.54 9.81
C LEU A 41 -2.15 1.55 9.22
N THR A 42 -2.00 0.26 9.53
CA THR A 42 -2.90 -0.79 9.04
C THR A 42 -4.31 -0.59 9.55
N GLN A 43 -4.49 -0.22 10.82
CA GLN A 43 -5.78 0.13 11.40
C GLN A 43 -6.41 1.33 10.68
N GLN A 44 -5.66 2.41 10.48
CA GLN A 44 -6.17 3.60 9.78
C GLN A 44 -6.59 3.29 8.34
N ILE A 45 -5.81 2.49 7.61
CA ILE A 45 -6.16 2.06 6.26
C ILE A 45 -7.43 1.22 6.28
N GLN A 46 -7.55 0.27 7.20
CA GLN A 46 -8.71 -0.60 7.29
C GLN A 46 -9.98 0.17 7.63
N GLU A 47 -9.93 1.09 8.60
CA GLU A 47 -11.05 1.97 8.97
C GLU A 47 -11.51 2.82 7.79
N ASN A 48 -10.60 3.51 7.12
CA ASN A 48 -10.94 4.33 5.97
C ASN A 48 -11.45 3.51 4.78
N LEU A 49 -10.92 2.30 4.59
CA LEU A 49 -11.36 1.43 3.51
C LEU A 49 -12.79 0.94 3.74
N MET A 50 -13.13 0.55 4.97
CA MET A 50 -14.49 0.17 5.35
C MET A 50 -15.49 1.31 5.10
N LEU A 51 -15.11 2.55 5.38
CA LEU A 51 -15.94 3.72 5.08
C LEU A 51 -16.14 3.90 3.56
N LEU A 52 -15.07 3.76 2.78
CA LEU A 52 -15.08 3.91 1.32
C LEU A 52 -15.89 2.82 0.61
N THR A 53 -15.98 1.62 1.19
CA THR A 53 -16.72 0.47 0.66
C THR A 53 -18.04 0.20 1.38
N SER A 54 -18.52 1.13 2.20
CA SER A 54 -19.74 0.98 3.01
C SER A 54 -21.01 0.73 2.19
N ASN A 55 -21.01 1.10 0.91
CA ASN A 55 -22.09 0.85 -0.04
C ASN A 55 -22.03 -0.55 -0.70
N GLY A 56 -21.12 -1.43 -0.26
CA GLY A 56 -21.00 -2.81 -0.74
C GLY A 56 -20.33 -2.96 -2.11
N ARG A 57 -19.83 -1.87 -2.71
CA ARG A 57 -19.12 -1.95 -3.99
C ARG A 57 -17.72 -2.57 -3.81
N PRO A 58 -17.23 -3.33 -4.81
CA PRO A 58 -15.81 -3.67 -4.88
C PRO A 58 -14.94 -2.40 -4.98
N THR A 59 -13.77 -2.46 -4.38
CA THR A 59 -12.76 -1.39 -4.48
C THR A 59 -11.67 -1.80 -5.45
N SER A 60 -11.01 -0.87 -6.10
CA SER A 60 -9.88 -1.18 -6.99
C SER A 60 -8.53 -1.14 -6.27
N THR A 61 -7.56 -1.85 -6.83
CA THR A 61 -6.15 -1.75 -6.39
C THR A 61 -5.64 -0.30 -6.41
N TYR A 62 -6.13 0.52 -7.35
CA TYR A 62 -5.78 1.93 -7.46
C TYR A 62 -6.35 2.76 -6.31
N GLU A 63 -7.61 2.53 -5.93
CA GLU A 63 -8.25 3.19 -4.78
C GLU A 63 -7.56 2.82 -3.47
N ILE A 64 -7.26 1.54 -3.26
CA ILE A 64 -6.50 1.09 -2.09
C ILE A 64 -5.12 1.78 -2.04
N ARG A 65 -4.43 1.84 -3.18
CA ARG A 65 -3.12 2.52 -3.27
C ARG A 65 -3.23 4.01 -2.95
N GLY A 66 -4.26 4.70 -3.47
CA GLY A 66 -4.53 6.11 -3.19
C GLY A 66 -4.90 6.36 -1.72
N LEU A 67 -5.65 5.44 -1.11
CA LEU A 67 -5.99 5.49 0.31
C LEU A 67 -4.75 5.34 1.20
N ALA A 68 -3.92 4.33 0.93
CA ALA A 68 -2.67 4.13 1.67
C ALA A 68 -1.73 5.33 1.53
N TYR A 69 -1.64 5.92 0.33
CA TYR A 69 -0.93 7.19 0.12
C TYR A 69 -1.48 8.30 1.03
N HIS A 70 -2.81 8.46 1.07
CA HIS A 70 -3.46 9.47 1.89
C HIS A 70 -3.14 9.28 3.38
N VAL A 71 -3.29 8.05 3.89
CA VAL A 71 -2.99 7.72 5.30
C VAL A 71 -1.52 7.98 5.64
N LEU A 72 -0.57 7.52 4.82
CA LEU A 72 0.86 7.78 5.05
C LEU A 72 1.15 9.29 5.10
N GLN A 73 0.52 10.07 4.22
CA GLN A 73 0.71 11.51 4.14
C GLN A 73 0.12 12.23 5.38
N THR A 74 -1.10 11.87 5.79
CA THR A 74 -1.81 12.54 6.90
C THR A 74 -1.29 12.11 8.27
N CYS A 75 -0.85 10.87 8.41
CA CYS A 75 -0.22 10.36 9.64
C CYS A 75 1.25 10.78 9.81
N GLY A 76 1.82 11.53 8.87
CA GLY A 76 3.17 12.10 8.98
C GLY A 76 4.31 11.23 8.43
N PHE A 77 4.02 10.06 7.86
CA PHE A 77 4.99 9.13 7.26
C PHE A 77 5.41 9.54 5.83
N LYS A 78 5.63 10.84 5.62
CA LYS A 78 5.91 11.44 4.29
C LYS A 78 7.16 10.88 3.61
N THR A 79 8.13 10.41 4.39
CA THR A 79 9.37 9.79 3.88
C THR A 79 9.09 8.50 3.10
N ILE A 80 8.06 7.76 3.48
CA ILE A 80 7.68 6.46 2.88
C ILE A 80 6.78 6.65 1.65
N VAL A 81 6.13 7.82 1.50
CA VAL A 81 5.15 8.07 0.44
C VAL A 81 5.74 7.92 -0.97
N LYS A 82 6.92 8.51 -1.23
CA LYS A 82 7.56 8.42 -2.55
C LYS A 82 8.00 6.99 -2.94
N PRO A 83 8.71 6.23 -2.09
CA PRO A 83 9.06 4.84 -2.41
C PRO A 83 7.80 3.97 -2.53
N TYR A 84 6.77 4.16 -1.69
CA TYR A 84 5.49 3.45 -1.81
C TYR A 84 4.80 3.68 -3.16
N MET A 85 4.84 4.93 -3.64
CA MET A 85 4.29 5.28 -4.95
C MET A 85 5.19 4.85 -6.11
N GLY A 86 6.37 4.28 -5.86
CA GLY A 86 7.34 3.85 -6.88
C GLY A 86 8.05 5.02 -7.56
N VAL A 87 8.11 6.18 -6.91
CA VAL A 87 8.71 7.42 -7.46
C VAL A 87 10.21 7.49 -7.16
N VAL A 88 10.69 6.74 -6.18
CA VAL A 88 12.13 6.60 -5.88
C VAL A 88 12.63 5.33 -6.55
N ARG A 89 13.78 5.39 -7.23
CA ARG A 89 14.47 4.19 -7.69
C ARG A 89 15.18 3.56 -6.48
N PRO A 90 14.94 2.27 -6.17
CA PRO A 90 15.67 1.61 -5.10
C PRO A 90 17.17 1.63 -5.38
N ARG A 91 17.98 1.52 -4.30
CA ARG A 91 19.43 1.32 -4.43
C ARG A 91 19.68 0.15 -5.40
N SER A 92 20.63 0.33 -6.30
CA SER A 92 20.95 -0.60 -7.38
C SER A 92 21.11 -2.05 -6.88
N GLY A 93 20.07 -2.87 -7.11
CA GLY A 93 20.08 -4.32 -6.89
C GLY A 93 18.68 -4.88 -6.63
N GLN A 94 18.12 -5.62 -7.60
CA GLN A 94 16.77 -6.26 -7.59
C GLN A 94 15.61 -5.29 -7.91
N ARG A 95 14.74 -5.47 -8.91
CA ARG A 95 14.42 -6.58 -9.82
C ARG A 95 14.21 -6.04 -11.23
N LYS A 96 14.91 -6.60 -12.23
CA LYS A 96 14.35 -6.71 -13.59
C LYS A 96 13.22 -7.75 -13.50
N ARG A 97 11.96 -7.32 -13.47
CA ARG A 97 10.91 -8.16 -14.04
C ARG A 97 10.91 -7.89 -15.53
N THR A 98 11.55 -8.81 -16.25
CA THR A 98 11.38 -9.00 -17.68
C THR A 98 9.88 -9.06 -17.99
N GLN A 99 9.41 -8.18 -18.87
CA GLN A 99 8.29 -8.53 -19.73
C GLN A 99 8.75 -9.67 -20.64
N GLY A 100 7.95 -10.72 -20.73
CA GLY A 100 8.16 -11.88 -21.59
C GLY A 100 7.10 -12.93 -21.24
N GLY A 101 6.23 -13.37 -22.13
CA GLY A 101 6.01 -13.01 -23.53
C GLY A 101 4.58 -13.36 -23.94
#